data_AF-A0A8D2IS99-F1
#
_entry.id   AF-A0A8D2IS99-F1
#
_cell.length_a   1.000
_cell.length_b   1.000
_cell.length_c   1.000
_cell.angle_alpha   90.00
_cell.angle_beta   90.00
_cell.angle_gamma   90.00
#
_symmetry.space_group_name_H-M   'P 1'
#
loop_
_entity.id
_entity.type
_entity.pdbx_description
1 polymer ?
#
loop_
_entity_poly.entity_id
_entity_poly.type
_entity_poly.pdbx_seq_one_letter_code
_entity_poly.pdbx_strand_id
1 'polypeptide(L)'
;MATTVTLEKCGHNVGYRGLDNCRFCPGSHCCVEGGPECIDSVIDMDAVCKRVSALGLDVAVTISKDAGRYLCDFTYYTSLYQSHGRSAFVHVPPLGKPYSAEQLGRALRAIIEEMLNVLELSESSINCHNEH
;
A
#
# COMPACT_ATOMS: atom_id res chain seq x y z
N MET A 1 12.39 -14.80 -1.10
CA MET A 1 10.97 -14.63 -0.71
C MET A 1 10.88 -13.44 0.21
N ALA A 2 9.78 -12.69 0.20
CA ALA A 2 9.57 -11.57 1.11
C ALA A 2 9.63 -12.05 2.57
N THR A 3 10.33 -11.31 3.42
CA THR A 3 10.50 -11.62 4.85
C THR A 3 9.86 -10.57 5.75
N THR A 4 9.33 -9.50 5.19
CA THR A 4 8.75 -8.36 5.88
C THR A 4 7.36 -8.04 5.33
N VAL A 5 6.50 -7.48 6.16
CA VAL A 5 5.26 -6.84 5.69
C VAL A 5 5.65 -5.51 5.06
N THR A 6 5.17 -5.24 3.85
CA THR A 6 5.57 -4.05 3.07
C THR A 6 4.37 -3.17 2.82
N LEU A 7 4.45 -1.92 3.27
CA LEU A 7 3.46 -0.86 3.01
C LEU A 7 3.82 -0.16 1.70
N GLU A 8 2.97 -0.27 0.69
CA GLU A 8 3.23 0.33 -0.62
C GLU A 8 2.79 1.79 -0.63
N LYS A 9 3.72 2.69 -0.99
CA LYS A 9 3.48 4.14 -1.02
C LYS A 9 2.71 4.59 -2.24
N CYS A 10 2.96 3.94 -3.37
CA CYS A 10 2.41 4.35 -4.65
C CYS A 10 2.19 3.16 -5.59
N GLY A 11 1.26 3.34 -6.53
CA GLY A 11 1.03 2.43 -7.64
C GLY A 11 1.55 3.01 -8.96
N HIS A 12 1.79 2.16 -9.96
CA HIS A 12 2.28 2.61 -11.27
C HIS A 12 1.36 2.22 -12.42
N ASN A 13 1.21 3.15 -13.36
CA ASN A 13 0.29 2.96 -14.47
C ASN A 13 0.87 2.09 -15.58
N VAL A 14 2.19 2.02 -15.74
CA VAL A 14 2.82 1.47 -16.96
C VAL A 14 3.84 0.37 -16.65
N GLY A 15 4.08 -0.50 -17.64
CA GLY A 15 5.14 -1.51 -17.60
C GLY A 15 4.64 -2.96 -17.48
N TYR A 16 3.34 -3.19 -17.60
CA TYR A 16 2.72 -4.51 -17.46
C TYR A 16 2.98 -5.39 -18.68
N ARG A 17 3.69 -6.50 -18.49
CA ARG A 17 4.00 -7.48 -19.54
C ARG A 17 3.68 -8.92 -19.16
N GLY A 18 3.43 -9.18 -17.87
CA GLY A 18 3.15 -10.52 -17.35
C GLY A 18 1.74 -10.96 -17.73
N LEU A 19 1.62 -12.17 -18.25
CA LEU A 19 0.32 -12.80 -18.48
C LEU A 19 -0.29 -13.26 -17.15
N ASP A 20 -1.57 -12.98 -16.96
CA ASP A 20 -2.33 -13.49 -15.82
C ASP A 20 -2.70 -14.98 -15.99
N ASN A 21 -3.50 -15.49 -15.04
CA ASN A 21 -3.98 -16.88 -15.05
C ASN A 21 -4.85 -17.22 -16.28
N CYS A 22 -5.45 -16.21 -16.93
CA CYS A 22 -6.23 -16.33 -18.15
C CYS A 22 -5.40 -16.09 -19.42
N ARG A 23 -4.07 -16.00 -19.29
CA ARG A 23 -3.13 -15.64 -20.37
C ARG A 23 -3.40 -14.26 -20.95
N PHE A 24 -3.90 -13.33 -20.13
CA PHE A 24 -4.21 -11.97 -20.52
C PHE A 24 -3.19 -10.98 -19.97
N CYS A 25 -2.88 -9.96 -20.78
CA CYS A 25 -2.15 -8.76 -20.40
C CYS A 25 -2.74 -7.59 -21.23
N PRO A 26 -2.99 -6.41 -20.64
CA PRO A 26 -3.48 -5.27 -21.40
C PRO A 26 -2.57 -4.93 -22.58
N GLY A 27 -3.17 -4.74 -23.77
CA GLY A 27 -2.41 -4.41 -24.98
C GLY A 27 -1.68 -3.06 -24.92
N SER A 28 -2.20 -2.13 -24.12
CA SER A 28 -1.59 -0.83 -23.83
C SER A 28 -0.44 -0.92 -22.82
N HIS A 29 -0.23 -2.08 -22.19
CA HIS A 29 0.74 -2.27 -21.10
C HIS A 29 0.58 -1.29 -19.93
N CYS A 30 -0.62 -0.72 -19.77
CA CYS A 30 -0.98 0.19 -18.70
C CYS A 30 -2.27 -0.20 -17.97
N CYS A 31 -2.49 0.37 -16.78
CA CYS A 31 -3.74 0.20 -16.03
C CYS A 31 -4.87 1.06 -16.59
N VAL A 32 -4.60 2.35 -16.82
CA VAL A 32 -5.58 3.35 -17.25
C VAL A 32 -4.96 4.20 -18.36
N GLU A 33 -5.56 4.19 -19.54
CA GLU A 33 -5.11 5.02 -20.65
C GLU A 33 -5.22 6.51 -20.31
N GLY A 34 -4.14 7.26 -20.52
CA GLY A 34 -4.06 8.68 -20.16
C GLY A 34 -3.95 8.97 -18.66
N GLY A 35 -3.90 7.95 -17.81
CA GLY A 35 -3.68 8.11 -16.37
C GLY A 35 -2.24 8.54 -16.03
N PRO A 36 -2.03 9.18 -14.86
CA PRO A 36 -0.69 9.58 -14.41
C PRO A 36 0.25 8.39 -14.27
N GLU A 37 1.55 8.55 -14.50
CA GLU A 37 2.50 7.41 -14.44
C GLU A 37 2.55 6.74 -13.07
N CYS A 38 2.37 7.52 -12.00
CA CYS A 38 2.43 7.06 -10.61
C CYS A 38 1.41 7.85 -9.77
N ILE A 39 0.80 7.18 -8.80
CA ILE A 39 -0.12 7.81 -7.83
C ILE A 39 0.33 7.39 -6.44
N ASP A 40 0.63 8.36 -5.57
CA ASP A 40 0.87 8.13 -4.15
C ASP A 40 -0.46 7.97 -3.40
N SER A 41 -0.45 7.13 -2.36
CA SER A 41 -1.53 7.12 -1.38
C SER A 41 -1.56 8.42 -0.60
N VAL A 42 -2.76 8.89 -0.24
CA VAL A 42 -2.90 10.01 0.71
C VAL A 42 -2.52 9.63 2.13
N ILE A 43 -2.41 8.33 2.42
CA ILE A 43 -2.01 7.82 3.73
C ILE A 43 -0.48 7.91 3.81
N ASP A 44 0.03 8.65 4.80
CA ASP A 44 1.47 8.75 5.05
C ASP A 44 2.03 7.42 5.59
N MET A 45 2.47 6.56 4.66
CA MET A 45 3.01 5.25 4.98
C MET A 45 4.34 5.33 5.75
N ASP A 46 5.10 6.42 5.66
CA ASP A 46 6.29 6.60 6.49
C ASP A 46 5.89 6.79 7.96
N ALA A 47 4.88 7.62 8.21
CA ALA A 47 4.31 7.83 9.54
C ALA A 47 3.69 6.55 10.10
N VAL A 48 2.91 5.83 9.29
CA VAL A 48 2.34 4.52 9.68
C VAL A 48 3.44 3.53 10.02
N CYS A 49 4.44 3.36 9.15
CA CYS A 49 5.54 2.43 9.40
C CYS A 49 6.28 2.77 10.70
N LYS A 50 6.59 4.06 10.92
CA LYS A 50 7.26 4.52 12.15
C LYS A 50 6.44 4.20 13.40
N ARG A 51 5.14 4.44 13.39
CA ARG A 51 4.24 4.18 14.53
C ARG A 51 4.11 2.69 14.80
N VAL A 52 3.88 1.88 13.77
CA VAL A 52 3.79 0.43 13.89
C VAL A 52 5.09 -0.19 14.40
N SER A 53 6.25 0.27 13.90
CA SER A 53 7.56 -0.19 14.39
C SER A 53 7.78 0.12 15.88
N ALA A 54 7.17 1.19 16.41
CA ALA A 54 7.25 1.53 17.82
C ALA A 54 6.37 0.65 18.74
N LEU A 55 5.42 -0.11 18.18
CA LEU A 55 4.55 -1.03 18.94
C LEU A 55 5.26 -2.31 19.38
N GLY A 56 6.48 -2.59 18.89
CA GLY A 56 7.26 -3.76 19.29
C GLY A 56 6.64 -5.09 18.85
N LEU A 57 6.01 -5.12 17.67
CA LEU A 57 5.42 -6.33 17.11
C LEU A 57 6.49 -7.35 16.70
N ASP A 58 6.17 -8.64 16.79
CA ASP A 58 7.03 -9.75 16.34
C ASP A 58 7.14 -9.87 14.80
N VAL A 59 6.76 -8.83 14.06
CA VAL A 59 6.71 -8.79 12.59
C VAL A 59 7.41 -7.54 12.10
N ALA A 60 8.38 -7.73 11.20
CA ALA A 60 9.09 -6.63 10.58
C ALA A 60 8.21 -5.97 9.51
N VAL A 61 8.10 -4.64 9.58
CA VAL A 61 7.34 -3.81 8.65
C VAL A 61 8.31 -2.86 7.95
N THR A 62 8.15 -2.70 6.64
CA THR A 62 8.92 -1.77 5.80
C THR A 62 7.99 -1.02 4.86
N ILE A 63 8.50 0.02 4.21
CA ILE A 63 7.83 0.72 3.12
C ILE A 63 8.44 0.33 1.78
N SER A 64 7.68 0.51 0.70
CA SER A 64 8.15 0.37 -0.68
C SER A 64 7.48 1.41 -1.58
N LYS A 65 8.16 1.77 -2.67
CA LYS A 65 7.61 2.60 -3.76
C LYS A 65 7.47 1.77 -5.04
N ASP A 66 7.40 0.46 -4.92
CA ASP A 66 7.31 -0.44 -6.06
C ASP A 66 6.56 -1.70 -5.65
N ALA A 67 5.26 -1.73 -5.96
CA ALA A 67 4.40 -2.90 -5.78
C ALA A 67 4.60 -3.96 -6.88
N GLY A 68 5.60 -3.78 -7.75
CA GLY A 68 5.92 -4.62 -8.90
C GLY A 68 5.21 -4.16 -10.18
N ARG A 69 5.15 -5.00 -11.22
CA ARG A 69 4.44 -4.72 -12.49
C ARG A 69 3.63 -5.94 -12.95
N TYR A 70 2.80 -6.43 -12.03
CA TYR A 70 1.87 -7.53 -12.24
C TYR A 70 0.54 -7.20 -11.54
N LEU A 71 -0.27 -8.19 -11.16
CA LEU A 71 -1.61 -7.96 -10.62
C LEU A 71 -1.64 -7.15 -9.32
N CYS A 72 -0.59 -7.20 -8.49
CA CYS A 72 -0.55 -6.45 -7.22
C CYS A 72 -0.56 -4.93 -7.47
N ASP A 73 0.43 -4.43 -8.22
CA ASP A 73 0.50 -3.03 -8.63
C ASP A 73 -0.69 -2.63 -9.51
N PHE A 74 -1.15 -3.52 -10.40
CA PHE A 74 -2.29 -3.24 -11.27
C PHE A 74 -3.55 -2.93 -10.45
N THR A 75 -3.87 -3.80 -9.49
CA THR A 75 -5.00 -3.60 -8.59
C THR A 75 -4.79 -2.35 -7.74
N TYR A 76 -3.59 -2.16 -7.19
CA TYR A 76 -3.32 -1.01 -6.33
C TYR A 76 -3.46 0.32 -7.07
N TYR A 77 -2.79 0.49 -8.22
CA TYR A 77 -2.88 1.69 -9.04
C TYR A 77 -4.32 1.96 -9.46
N THR A 78 -5.06 0.92 -9.89
CA THR A 78 -6.45 1.07 -10.31
C THR A 78 -7.35 1.55 -9.17
N SER A 79 -7.15 1.03 -7.95
CA SER A 79 -7.83 1.51 -6.74
C SER A 79 -7.44 2.94 -6.39
N LEU A 80 -6.16 3.29 -6.44
CA LEU A 80 -5.67 4.65 -6.21
C LEU A 80 -6.29 5.65 -7.19
N TYR A 81 -6.33 5.31 -8.49
CA TYR A 81 -6.91 6.15 -9.53
C TYR A 81 -8.40 6.40 -9.29
N GLN A 82 -9.19 5.36 -9.00
CA GLN A 82 -10.63 5.49 -8.76
C GLN A 82 -10.96 6.23 -7.44
N SER A 83 -10.12 6.05 -6.42
CA SER A 83 -10.33 6.62 -5.09
C SER A 83 -9.67 7.99 -4.87
N HIS A 84 -9.05 8.57 -5.90
CA HIS A 84 -8.28 9.81 -5.81
C HIS A 84 -7.19 9.74 -4.72
N GLY A 85 -6.42 8.64 -4.73
CA GLY A 85 -5.33 8.39 -3.78
C GLY A 85 -5.76 7.79 -2.44
N ARG A 86 -7.06 7.61 -2.16
CA ARG A 86 -7.60 7.06 -0.90
C ARG A 86 -7.63 5.53 -0.89
N SER A 87 -6.50 4.92 -1.18
CA SER A 87 -6.32 3.46 -1.14
C SER A 87 -4.97 3.12 -0.52
N ALA A 88 -4.89 1.96 0.14
CA ALA A 88 -3.66 1.39 0.67
C ALA A 88 -3.44 0.00 0.09
N PHE A 89 -2.17 -0.40 -0.03
CA PHE A 89 -1.82 -1.77 -0.40
C PHE A 89 -0.69 -2.28 0.50
N VAL A 90 -0.81 -3.53 0.94
CA VAL A 90 0.12 -4.16 1.85
C VAL A 90 0.51 -5.53 1.30
N HIS A 91 1.80 -5.71 1.01
CA HIS A 91 2.36 -7.03 0.73
C HIS A 91 2.71 -7.74 2.04
N VAL A 92 2.36 -9.02 2.14
CA VAL A 92 2.72 -9.87 3.28
C VAL A 92 3.61 -11.04 2.86
N PRO A 93 4.52 -11.50 3.73
CA PRO A 93 5.25 -12.74 3.52
C PRO A 93 4.31 -13.95 3.38
N PRO A 94 4.78 -15.06 2.77
CA PRO A 94 4.04 -16.30 2.75
C PRO A 94 3.66 -16.79 4.16
N LEU A 95 2.48 -17.38 4.30
CA LEU A 95 2.03 -17.92 5.58
C LEU A 95 2.99 -19.01 6.09
N GLY A 96 3.31 -18.93 7.39
CA GLY A 96 4.26 -19.81 8.06
C GLY A 96 5.72 -19.53 7.72
N LYS A 97 6.03 -18.48 6.93
CA LYS A 97 7.40 -18.16 6.46
C LYS A 97 7.61 -16.65 6.28
N PRO A 98 8.22 -15.93 7.23
CA PRO A 98 8.73 -16.38 8.53
C PRO A 98 7.69 -16.30 9.66
N TYR A 99 6.49 -15.81 9.39
CA TYR A 99 5.49 -15.50 10.40
C TYR A 99 4.27 -16.42 10.30
N SER A 100 3.65 -16.73 11.44
CA SER A 100 2.37 -17.42 11.49
C SER A 100 1.24 -16.54 10.96
N ALA A 101 0.10 -17.16 10.64
CA ALA A 101 -1.09 -16.41 10.22
C ALA A 101 -1.59 -15.47 11.33
N GLU A 102 -1.50 -15.87 12.60
CA GLU A 102 -1.87 -15.05 13.75
C GLU A 102 -0.93 -13.85 13.92
N GLN A 103 0.38 -14.04 13.73
CA GLN A 103 1.34 -12.94 13.77
C GLN A 103 1.05 -11.91 12.67
N LEU A 104 0.84 -12.38 11.43
CA LEU A 104 0.48 -11.48 10.32
C LEU A 104 -0.87 -10.80 10.54
N GLY A 105 -1.86 -11.52 11.06
CA GLY A 105 -3.17 -10.95 11.38
C GLY A 105 -3.11 -9.84 12.43
N ARG A 106 -2.33 -10.04 13.50
CA ARG A 106 -2.09 -8.98 14.51
C ARG A 106 -1.36 -7.78 13.93
N ALA A 107 -0.33 -8.03 13.10
CA ALA A 107 0.42 -6.96 12.45
C ALA A 107 -0.48 -6.14 11.50
N LEU A 108 -1.26 -6.80 10.64
CA LEU A 108 -2.19 -6.12 9.73
C LEU A 108 -3.24 -5.30 10.48
N ARG A 109 -3.79 -5.83 11.59
CA ARG A 109 -4.70 -5.07 12.44
C ARG A 109 -4.07 -3.78 12.95
N ALA A 110 -2.87 -3.87 13.54
CA ALA A 110 -2.15 -2.70 14.04
C ALA A 110 -1.80 -1.70 12.93
N ILE A 111 -1.42 -2.18 11.75
CA ILE A 111 -1.16 -1.35 10.57
C ILE A 111 -2.43 -0.57 10.17
N ILE A 112 -3.58 -1.24 10.09
CA ILE A 112 -4.85 -0.59 9.71
C ILE A 112 -5.26 0.44 10.77
N GLU A 113 -5.13 0.12 12.05
CA GLU A 113 -5.41 1.05 13.15
C GLU A 113 -4.52 2.30 13.05
N GLU A 114 -3.23 2.15 12.77
CA GLU A 114 -2.32 3.30 12.58
C GLU A 114 -2.57 4.08 11.28
N MET A 115 -3.01 3.42 10.19
CA MET A 115 -3.45 4.11 8.98
C MET A 115 -4.63 5.04 9.27
N LEU A 116 -5.61 4.56 10.04
CA LEU A 116 -6.77 5.36 10.44
C LEU A 116 -6.36 6.54 11.35
N ASN A 117 -5.51 6.30 12.35
CA ASN A 117 -5.00 7.36 13.24
C ASN A 117 -4.25 8.46 12.47
N VAL A 118 -3.41 8.08 11.50
CA VAL A 118 -2.66 9.04 10.67
C VAL A 118 -3.60 9.90 9.83
N LEU A 119 -4.67 9.32 9.28
CA LEU A 119 -5.68 10.08 8.54
C LEU A 119 -6.40 11.09 9.43
N GLU A 120 -6.86 10.69 10.62
CA GLU A 120 -7.54 11.60 11.57
C GLU A 120 -6.64 12.78 12.00
N LEU A 121 -5.34 12.52 12.20
CA LEU A 121 -4.37 13.57 12.54
C LEU A 121 -4.11 14.53 11.38
N SER A 122 -4.14 14.04 10.14
CA SER A 122 -3.97 14.90 8.96
C SER A 122 -5.15 15.86 8.79
N GLU A 123 -6.39 15.39 9.03
CA GLU A 123 -7.60 16.20 8.91
C GLU A 123 -7.70 17.27 10.00
N SER A 124 -7.35 16.92 11.25
CA SER A 124 -7.32 17.87 12.36
C SER A 124 -6.27 18.97 12.19
N SER A 125 -5.11 18.65 11.61
CA SER A 125 -4.05 19.62 11.31
C SER A 125 -4.48 20.67 10.27
N ILE A 126 -5.30 20.27 9.30
CA ILE A 126 -5.86 21.16 8.26
C ILE A 126 -6.91 22.09 8.86
N ASN A 127 -7.77 21.58 9.75
CA ASN A 127 -8.82 22.37 10.36
C ASN A 127 -8.28 23.48 11.28
N CYS A 128 -7.18 23.26 12.00
CA CYS A 128 -6.55 24.30 12.83
C CYS A 128 -5.89 25.44 12.03
N HIS A 129 -5.55 25.24 10.75
CA HIS A 129 -4.92 26.29 9.92
C HIS A 129 -5.91 27.24 9.25
N ASN A 130 -7.21 26.93 9.29
CA ASN A 130 -8.26 27.78 8.70
C ASN A 130 -8.95 28.72 9.72
N GLU A 131 -8.49 28.74 10.98
CA GLU A 131 -9.07 29.56 12.06
C GLU A 131 -8.27 30.84 12.39
N HIS A 132 -7.39 31.30 11.49
CA HIS A 132 -6.59 32.52 11.67
C HIS A 132 -6.74 33.52 10.52
#